data_AF-A0A8I2Z2N9-F1
#
_entry.id   AF-A0A8I2Z2N9-F1
#
_cell.length_a   1.000
_cell.length_b   1.000
_cell.length_c   1.000
_cell.angle_alpha   90.00
_cell.angle_beta   90.00
_cell.angle_gamma   90.00
#
_symmetry.space_group_name_H-M   'P 1'
#
loop_
_entity.id
_entity.type
_entity.pdbx_description
1 polymer ?
#
loop_
_entity_poly.entity_id
_entity_poly.type
_entity_poly.pdbx_seq_one_letter_code
_entity_poly.pdbx_strand_id
1 'polypeptide(L)'
;MPAPTQLSYEVCLDFTNDTHDCATIQLLHDYGRSTSAIVLLHPGESVTLVLDAGSLYKYALKSRTKVANVSARSWRDIRCDISHLFSVGASPRTPQRASPTPQCNGVTVDRVWRDYRFNVWNDS
;
A
#
# COMPACT_ATOMS: atom_id res chain seq x y z
N MET A 1 21.14 20.23 28.80
CA MET A 1 20.87 18.96 28.09
C MET A 1 19.93 19.27 26.93
N PRO A 2 20.29 19.06 25.65
CA PRO A 2 19.33 19.23 24.58
C PRO A 2 18.37 18.04 24.58
N ALA A 3 17.06 18.32 24.56
CA ALA A 3 16.03 17.30 24.43
C ALA A 3 16.25 16.51 23.12
N PRO A 4 15.95 15.20 23.07
CA PRO A 4 15.89 14.51 21.79
C PRO A 4 14.75 15.15 21.00
N THR A 5 15.10 15.98 20.02
CA THR A 5 14.16 16.47 19.02
C THR A 5 13.73 15.25 18.24
N GLN A 6 12.63 14.64 18.67
CA GLN A 6 11.90 13.66 17.88
C GLN A 6 11.35 14.42 16.69
N LEU A 7 12.19 14.57 15.66
CA LEU A 7 11.87 15.22 14.40
C LEU A 7 10.93 14.26 13.66
N SER A 8 9.65 14.29 14.02
CA SER A 8 8.60 13.70 13.20
C SER A 8 8.53 14.56 11.94
N TYR A 9 9.11 14.07 10.84
CA TYR A 9 8.96 14.69 9.54
C TYR A 9 8.03 13.84 8.68
N GLU A 10 7.32 14.50 7.78
CA GLU A 10 6.37 13.86 6.88
C GLU A 10 7.09 13.29 5.65
N VAL A 11 6.62 12.14 5.15
CA VAL A 11 7.07 11.52 3.91
C VAL A 11 5.90 11.19 3.01
N CYS A 12 6.11 11.22 1.71
CA CYS A 12 5.10 10.96 0.71
C CYS A 12 5.18 9.51 0.20
N LEU A 13 4.03 8.82 0.16
CA LEU A 13 3.87 7.54 -0.50
C LEU A 13 2.91 7.71 -1.69
N ASP A 14 3.46 7.64 -2.89
CA ASP A 14 2.71 7.71 -4.13
C ASP A 14 2.33 6.30 -4.59
N PHE A 15 1.04 6.03 -4.69
CA PHE A 15 0.51 4.85 -5.38
C PHE A 15 0.04 5.25 -6.77
N THR A 16 0.62 4.65 -7.79
CA THR A 16 0.23 4.88 -9.20
C THR A 16 -0.51 3.66 -9.73
N ASN A 17 -1.73 3.87 -10.21
CA ASN A 17 -2.47 2.83 -10.91
C ASN A 17 -1.99 2.73 -12.36
N ASP A 18 -0.92 1.98 -12.57
CA ASP A 18 -0.38 1.65 -13.88
C ASP A 18 -1.12 0.48 -14.56
N THR A 19 -2.16 -0.06 -13.92
CA THR A 19 -2.95 -1.17 -14.46
C THR A 19 -4.11 -0.68 -15.33
N HIS A 20 -4.64 -1.57 -16.18
CA HIS A 20 -5.82 -1.27 -17.00
C HIS A 20 -7.15 -1.27 -16.23
N ASP A 21 -7.14 -1.75 -14.99
CA ASP A 21 -8.33 -1.86 -14.15
C ASP A 21 -8.35 -0.75 -13.08
N CYS A 22 -9.54 -0.35 -12.63
CA CYS A 22 -9.63 0.51 -11.46
C CYS A 22 -9.09 -0.23 -10.21
N ALA A 23 -8.41 0.52 -9.36
CA ALA A 23 -7.87 0.01 -8.11
C ALA A 23 -8.42 0.81 -6.93
N THR A 24 -8.72 0.15 -5.82
CA THR A 24 -9.05 0.83 -4.56
C THR A 24 -7.93 0.66 -3.55
N ILE A 25 -7.71 1.69 -2.75
CA ILE A 25 -6.75 1.71 -1.65
C ILE A 25 -7.51 2.02 -0.38
N GLN A 26 -7.47 1.11 0.58
CA GLN A 26 -8.15 1.22 1.86
C GLN A 26 -7.14 1.18 3.00
N LEU A 27 -7.24 2.12 3.94
CA LEU A 27 -6.48 2.06 5.19
C LEU A 27 -7.05 0.96 6.11
N LEU A 28 -6.19 0.05 6.58
CA LEU A 28 -6.61 -1.10 7.40
C LEU A 28 -6.65 -0.82 8.90
N HIS A 29 -5.99 0.24 9.36
CA HIS A 29 -5.96 0.59 10.76
C HIS A 29 -6.18 2.09 10.92
N ASP A 30 -7.02 2.46 11.89
CA ASP A 30 -7.33 3.86 12.17
C ASP A 30 -6.19 4.45 13.01
N TYR A 31 -5.21 5.07 12.35
CA TYR A 31 -4.07 5.73 13.00
C TYR A 31 -4.47 7.10 13.58
N GLY A 32 -5.57 7.15 14.34
CA GLY A 32 -6.05 8.37 15.02
C GLY A 32 -6.84 9.36 14.14
N ARG A 33 -7.03 9.08 12.85
CA ARG A 33 -7.95 9.80 11.95
C ARG A 33 -8.96 8.81 11.37
N SER A 34 -10.21 9.26 11.25
CA SER A 34 -11.46 8.56 10.93
C SER A 34 -11.38 7.27 10.08
N THR A 35 -12.24 6.33 10.49
CA THR A 35 -12.48 4.96 10.00
C THR A 35 -12.37 4.74 8.50
N SER A 36 -11.50 3.79 8.09
CA SER A 36 -11.57 3.09 6.81
C SER A 36 -11.73 3.97 5.56
N ALA A 37 -10.88 4.98 5.39
CA ALA A 37 -10.85 5.75 4.14
C ALA A 37 -10.51 4.82 2.95
N ILE A 38 -11.34 4.87 1.91
CA ILE A 38 -11.15 4.15 0.66
C ILE A 38 -11.01 5.18 -0.46
N VAL A 39 -9.93 5.08 -1.23
CA VAL A 39 -9.69 5.88 -2.44
C VAL A 39 -9.84 4.97 -3.65
N LEU A 40 -10.61 5.40 -4.64
CA LEU A 40 -10.68 4.75 -5.96
C LEU A 40 -9.72 5.48 -6.90
N LEU A 41 -8.87 4.72 -7.60
CA LEU A 41 -7.98 5.20 -8.66
C LEU A 41 -8.38 4.59 -9.99
N HIS A 42 -8.60 5.44 -10.98
CA HIS A 42 -8.74 5.04 -12.38
C HIS A 42 -7.37 4.67 -12.99
N PRO A 43 -7.35 3.93 -14.11
CA PRO A 43 -6.14 3.65 -14.85
C PRO A 43 -5.36 4.93 -15.21
N GLY A 44 -4.09 5.00 -14.84
CA GLY A 44 -3.21 6.15 -15.03
C GLY A 44 -3.24 7.19 -13.91
N GLU A 45 -4.13 7.06 -12.92
CA GLU A 45 -4.17 7.97 -11.78
C GLU A 45 -3.17 7.59 -10.69
N SER A 46 -2.73 8.58 -9.92
CA SER A 46 -1.88 8.40 -8.76
C SER A 46 -2.45 9.10 -7.53
N VAL A 47 -2.29 8.50 -6.36
CA VAL A 47 -2.62 9.11 -5.07
C VAL A 47 -1.37 9.22 -4.21
N THR A 48 -1.18 10.39 -3.61
CA THR A 48 -0.11 10.63 -2.64
C THR A 48 -0.69 10.55 -1.23
N LEU A 49 -0.13 9.67 -0.42
CA LEU A 49 -0.45 9.54 0.99
C LEU A 49 0.69 10.16 1.80
N VAL A 50 0.33 11.04 2.74
CA VAL A 50 1.29 11.65 3.66
C VAL A 50 1.38 10.78 4.91
N LEU A 51 2.60 10.36 5.25
CA LEU A 51 2.91 9.45 6.34
C LEU A 51 3.88 10.10 7.31
N ASP A 52 3.81 9.73 8.59
CA ASP A 52 4.87 10.03 9.54
C ASP A 52 6.09 9.14 9.27
N ALA A 53 7.28 9.75 9.15
CA ALA A 53 8.51 9.01 8.92
C ALA A 53 8.76 7.96 10.00
N GLY A 54 9.05 6.72 9.59
CA GLY A 54 9.31 5.58 10.45
C GLY A 54 8.05 4.89 11.01
N SER A 55 6.87 5.51 10.89
CA SER A 55 5.60 4.90 11.28
C SER A 55 5.19 3.81 10.29
N LEU A 56 4.51 2.79 10.81
CA LEU A 56 4.04 1.66 10.02
C LEU A 56 2.56 1.85 9.69
N TYR A 57 2.24 1.97 8.41
CA TYR A 57 0.87 2.06 7.89
C TYR A 57 0.49 0.79 7.15
N LYS A 58 -0.77 0.38 7.25
CA LYS A 58 -1.29 -0.82 6.58
C LYS A 58 -2.43 -0.47 5.64
N TYR A 59 -2.34 -0.97 4.42
CA TYR A 59 -3.28 -0.73 3.35
C TYR A 59 -3.79 -2.05 2.76
N ALA A 60 -5.04 -2.06 2.31
CA ALA A 60 -5.57 -3.06 1.42
C ALA A 60 -5.76 -2.43 0.05
N LEU A 61 -5.06 -2.97 -0.95
CA LEU A 61 -5.24 -2.62 -2.34
C LEU A 61 -6.09 -3.67 -3.02
N LYS A 62 -7.15 -3.26 -3.71
CA LYS A 62 -7.98 -4.17 -4.49
C LYS A 62 -8.02 -3.73 -5.95
N SER A 63 -7.68 -4.64 -6.86
CA SER A 63 -7.75 -4.44 -8.30
C SER A 63 -8.48 -5.62 -8.93
N ARG A 64 -9.62 -5.33 -9.56
CA ARG A 64 -10.54 -6.31 -10.18
C ARG A 64 -10.86 -7.51 -9.26
N THR A 65 -10.09 -8.60 -9.39
CA THR A 65 -10.25 -9.84 -8.60
C THR A 65 -9.13 -10.10 -7.60
N LYS A 66 -8.10 -9.25 -7.55
CA LYS A 66 -6.95 -9.41 -6.66
C LYS A 66 -7.03 -8.40 -5.53
N VAL A 67 -6.69 -8.86 -4.32
CA VAL A 67 -6.52 -8.00 -3.15
C VAL A 67 -5.15 -8.24 -2.56
N ALA A 68 -4.45 -7.18 -2.23
CA ALA A 68 -3.13 -7.19 -1.62
C ALA A 68 -3.16 -6.38 -0.31
N ASN A 69 -2.77 -7.01 0.79
CA ASN A 69 -2.43 -6.28 2.00
C ASN A 69 -0.97 -5.83 1.91
N VAL A 70 -0.76 -4.56 2.21
CA VAL A 70 0.51 -3.89 2.05
C VAL A 70 0.82 -3.12 3.33
N SER A 71 2.02 -3.33 3.84
CA SER A 71 2.58 -2.59 4.97
C SER A 71 3.62 -1.61 4.47
N ALA A 72 3.42 -0.33 4.73
CA ALA A 72 4.33 0.76 4.38
C ALA A 72 5.00 1.31 5.64
N ARG A 73 6.34 1.30 5.64
CA ARG A 73 7.18 1.97 6.64
C ARG A 73 8.36 2.60 5.91
N SER A 74 8.41 3.93 5.90
CA SER A 74 9.46 4.65 5.20
C SER A 74 10.03 5.79 6.01
N TRP A 75 11.28 6.12 5.71
CA TRP A 75 11.96 7.35 6.15
C TRP A 75 12.17 8.33 4.99
N ARG A 76 11.67 8.01 3.79
CA ARG A 76 11.84 8.80 2.56
C ARG A 76 10.60 8.67 1.69
N ASP A 77 10.48 9.55 0.70
CA ASP A 77 9.39 9.46 -0.27
C ASP A 77 9.50 8.16 -1.09
N ILE A 78 8.35 7.52 -1.31
CA ILE A 78 8.24 6.26 -2.04
C ILE A 78 7.27 6.45 -3.20
N ARG A 79 7.61 5.86 -4.34
CA ARG A 79 6.68 5.63 -5.45
C ARG A 79 6.46 4.14 -5.65
N CYS A 80 5.21 3.74 -5.75
CA CYS A 80 4.78 2.35 -5.88
C CYS A 80 3.75 2.21 -6.99
N ASP A 81 4.12 1.43 -8.01
CA ASP A 81 3.20 1.05 -9.07
C ASP A 81 2.35 -0.15 -8.63
N ILE A 82 1.04 -0.09 -8.87
CA ILE A 82 0.09 -1.08 -8.39
C ILE A 82 0.37 -2.47 -9.01
N SER A 83 0.78 -2.53 -10.28
CA SER A 83 1.12 -3.79 -10.95
C SER A 83 2.23 -4.57 -10.24
N HIS A 84 3.21 -3.88 -9.65
CA HIS A 84 4.32 -4.49 -8.94
C HIS A 84 3.85 -5.18 -7.66
N LEU A 85 2.94 -4.54 -6.93
CA LEU A 85 2.39 -5.09 -5.67
C LEU A 85 1.63 -6.40 -5.89
N PHE A 86 0.95 -6.55 -7.04
CA PHE A 86 0.24 -7.78 -7.40
C PHE A 86 1.12 -8.84 -8.09
N SER A 87 2.32 -8.47 -8.57
CA SER A 87 3.24 -9.39 -9.24
C SER A 87 4.11 -10.18 -8.26
N VAL A 88 4.43 -9.60 -7.10
CA VAL A 88 5.27 -10.25 -6.06
C VAL A 88 4.60 -11.51 -5.48
N GLY A 89 3.27 -11.59 -5.50
CA GLY A 89 2.52 -12.75 -5.00
C GLY A 89 2.50 -13.99 -5.92
N ALA A 90 3.09 -13.92 -7.12
CA ALA A 90 3.10 -15.02 -8.08
C ALA A 90 4.28 -16.00 -7.92
N SER A 91 5.22 -15.76 -6.99
CA SER A 91 6.35 -16.67 -6.78
C SER A 91 5.93 -17.91 -5.96
N PRO A 92 6.04 -19.14 -6.51
CA PRO A 92 5.77 -20.35 -5.75
C PRO A 92 6.84 -20.55 -4.67
N ARG A 93 6.36 -20.68 -3.42
CA ARG A 93 7.08 -21.07 -2.20
C ARG A 93 8.32 -21.94 -2.46
N THR A 94 9.49 -21.39 -2.14
CA THR A 94 10.60 -22.14 -1.55
C THR A 94 10.80 -21.62 -0.12
N PRO A 95 10.96 -22.48 0.90
CA PRO A 95 11.28 -22.03 2.25
C PRO A 95 12.78 -21.72 2.31
N GLN A 96 13.18 -20.60 1.69
CA GLN A 96 14.57 -20.17 1.70
C GLN A 96 14.71 -18.96 2.61
N ARG A 97 15.08 -19.26 3.85
CA ARG A 97 15.98 -18.48 4.72
C ARG A 97 16.01 -16.97 4.44
N ALA A 98 15.19 -16.21 5.17
CA ALA A 98 15.35 -14.79 5.48
C ALA A 98 16.24 -13.98 4.51
N SER A 99 15.79 -13.80 3.28
CA SER A 99 16.24 -12.71 2.42
C SER A 99 15.09 -11.71 2.32
N PRO A 100 15.34 -10.41 2.48
CA PRO A 100 14.28 -9.42 2.40
C PRO A 100 13.62 -9.56 1.03
N THR A 101 12.30 -9.76 1.03
CA THR A 101 11.46 -9.58 -0.15
C THR A 101 11.87 -8.27 -0.84
N PRO A 102 11.78 -8.16 -2.18
CA PRO A 102 12.09 -6.91 -2.85
C PRO A 102 11.16 -5.83 -2.29
N GLN A 103 11.69 -5.09 -1.31
CA GLN A 103 11.04 -3.97 -0.68
C GLN A 103 11.02 -2.91 -1.76
N CYS A 104 9.82 -2.51 -2.21
CA CYS A 104 9.70 -1.24 -2.89
C CYS A 104 9.96 -0.15 -1.85
N ASN A 105 11.23 0.11 -1.57
CA ASN A 105 11.73 1.25 -0.79
C ASN A 105 11.01 1.50 0.56
N GLY A 106 10.56 0.47 1.29
CA GLY A 106 9.81 0.61 2.54
C GLY A 106 8.36 0.13 2.49
N VAL A 107 7.89 -0.30 1.32
CA VAL A 107 6.59 -0.95 1.11
C VAL A 107 6.79 -2.46 0.98
N THR A 108 5.99 -3.23 1.73
CA THR A 108 6.02 -4.70 1.78
C THR A 108 4.63 -5.26 1.51
N VAL A 109 4.54 -6.30 0.67
CA VAL A 109 3.28 -7.00 0.40
C VAL A 109 3.16 -8.15 1.40
N ASP A 110 2.23 -8.02 2.34
CA ASP A 110 2.02 -9.01 3.41
C ASP A 110 1.28 -10.24 2.88
N ARG A 111 0.26 -10.01 2.04
CA ARG A 111 -0.62 -11.08 1.54
C ARG A 111 -1.29 -10.66 0.25
N VAL A 112 -1.34 -11.56 -0.73
CA VAL A 112 -2.18 -11.41 -1.94
C VAL A 112 -3.19 -12.55 -1.97
N TRP A 113 -4.45 -12.24 -2.27
CA TRP A 113 -5.49 -13.24 -2.50
C TRP A 113 -6.44 -12.80 -3.60
N ARG A 114 -7.30 -13.74 -4.03
CA ARG A 114 -8.37 -13.43 -4.96
C ARG A 114 -9.66 -13.16 -4.19
N ASP A 115 -10.28 -12.03 -4.46
CA ASP A 115 -11.63 -11.73 -4.00
C ASP A 115 -12.56 -11.75 -5.22
N TYR A 116 -13.47 -12.73 -5.24
CA TYR A 116 -14.47 -12.88 -6.29
C TYR A 116 -15.70 -12.00 -6.07
N ARG A 117 -15.76 -11.24 -4.97
CA ARG A 117 -16.81 -10.25 -4.72
C ARG A 117 -16.55 -9.00 -5.55
N PHE A 118 -17.27 -8.87 -6.66
CA PHE A 118 -17.33 -7.64 -7.45
C PHE A 118 -18.22 -6.62 -6.73
N ASN A 119 -17.67 -5.92 -5.74
CA ASN A 119 -18.28 -4.68 -5.26
C ASN A 119 -17.31 -3.55 -5.64
N VAL A 120 -17.41 -3.13 -6.89
CA VAL A 120 -17.14 -1.72 -7.22
C VAL A 120 -18.45 -1.02 -6.86
N TRP A 121 -18.34 0.00 -6.03
CA TRP A 121 -19.43 0.86 -5.61
C TRP A 121 -20.39 1.13 -6.80
N ASN A 122 -21.65 0.73 -6.69
CA ASN A 122 -22.68 1.18 -7.62
C ASN A 122 -23.07 2.58 -7.18
N ASP A 123 -22.55 3.60 -7.87
CA ASP A 123 -23.19 4.92 -7.83
C ASP A 123 -24.49 4.80 -8.65
N SER A 124 -25.62 5.09 -8.00
CA SER A 124 -26.94 5.18 -8.65
C SER A 124 -27.31 6.64 -8.85
#